data_AF-A0AAU6F8D7-F1
#
_entry.id   AF-A0AAU6F8D7-F1
#
_cell.length_a   1.000
_cell.length_b   1.000
_cell.length_c   1.000
_cell.angle_alpha   90.00
_cell.angle_beta   90.00
_cell.angle_gamma   90.00
#
_symmetry.space_group_name_H-M   'P 1'
#
loop_
_entity.id
_entity.type
_entity.pdbx_description
1 polymer ?
#
loop_
_entity_poly.entity_id
_entity_poly.type
_entity_poly.pdbx_seq_one_letter_code
_entity_poly.pdbx_strand_id
1 'polypeptide(L)'
;MDWSANGEPVVSQDDPQVHVGLDLQQGTLILTQDGTDFVAYHALVEFASPGESPWVAQKVSFSAKGPDGISVGLSVDLLNDTWDGPRDGVPAAIWKVVALAATSAGDVGITFTSPTP
;
A
#
# COMPACT_ATOMS: atom_id res chain seq x y z
N MET A 1 30.85 -36.56 15.43
CA MET A 1 29.57 -35.89 15.13
C MET A 1 29.90 -34.78 14.18
N ASP A 2 29.43 -34.91 12.94
CA ASP A 2 29.76 -34.06 11.81
C ASP A 2 28.46 -33.36 11.39
N TRP A 3 28.41 -32.03 11.46
CA TRP A 3 27.28 -31.23 10.97
C TRP A 3 27.76 -30.51 9.71
N SER A 4 27.49 -31.11 8.56
CA SER A 4 27.59 -30.44 7.27
C SER A 4 26.26 -29.75 6.98
N ALA A 5 26.20 -28.43 7.10
CA ALA A 5 25.07 -27.63 6.65
C ALA A 5 25.36 -27.14 5.22
N ASN A 6 24.88 -27.87 4.21
CA ASN A 6 24.88 -27.42 2.81
C ASN A 6 23.65 -26.53 2.54
N GLY A 7 23.53 -25.42 3.26
CA GLY A 7 22.56 -24.38 2.93
C GLY A 7 23.24 -23.34 2.07
N GLU A 8 22.89 -23.27 0.79
CA GLU A 8 23.23 -22.10 -0.05
C GLU A 8 22.75 -20.84 0.68
N PRO A 9 23.48 -19.71 0.61
CA PRO A 9 23.03 -18.47 1.21
C PRO A 9 21.68 -18.09 0.59
N VAL A 10 20.61 -18.17 1.40
CA VAL A 10 19.33 -17.57 1.05
C VAL A 10 19.56 -16.06 1.15
N VAL A 11 19.86 -15.44 0.01
CA VAL A 11 19.74 -13.99 -0.14
C VAL A 11 18.24 -13.70 -0.14
N SER A 12 17.71 -13.35 1.02
CA SER A 12 16.48 -12.58 1.05
C SER A 12 16.82 -11.23 0.45
N GLN A 13 16.35 -10.96 -0.76
CA GLN A 13 16.30 -9.59 -1.26
C GLN A 13 15.33 -8.85 -0.33
N ASP A 14 15.85 -8.09 0.62
CA ASP A 14 15.10 -7.00 1.23
C ASP A 14 14.78 -6.05 0.08
N ASP A 15 13.60 -6.20 -0.51
CA ASP A 15 13.17 -5.35 -1.60
C ASP A 15 13.19 -3.89 -1.11
N PRO A 16 13.74 -2.94 -1.88
CA PRO A 16 13.73 -1.55 -1.48
C PRO A 16 12.28 -1.07 -1.32
N GLN A 17 11.95 -0.59 -0.11
CA GLN A 17 10.63 -0.08 0.24
C GLN A 17 10.64 1.44 0.35
N VAL A 18 9.57 2.08 -0.14
CA VAL A 18 9.32 3.52 -0.04
C VAL A 18 7.91 3.73 0.49
N HIS A 19 7.82 4.56 1.54
CA HIS A 19 6.55 4.97 2.12
C HIS A 19 6.23 6.40 1.72
N VAL A 20 5.03 6.61 1.20
CA VAL A 20 4.56 7.94 0.79
C VAL A 20 3.31 8.31 1.59
N GLY A 21 3.43 9.34 2.42
CA GLY A 21 2.34 9.89 3.21
C GLY A 21 1.56 10.95 2.42
N LEU A 22 0.24 10.95 2.58
CA LEU A 22 -0.68 11.91 2.00
C LEU A 22 -1.63 12.43 3.08
N ASP A 23 -1.61 13.74 3.31
CA ASP A 23 -2.64 14.40 4.10
C ASP A 23 -3.91 14.55 3.26
N LEU A 24 -5.01 14.00 3.77
CA LEU A 24 -6.31 14.06 3.11
C LEU A 24 -7.13 15.17 3.77
N GLN A 25 -7.72 16.04 2.95
CA GLN A 25 -8.70 16.99 3.47
C GLN A 25 -9.88 16.21 4.07
N GLN A 26 -10.22 16.50 5.33
CA GLN A 26 -11.31 15.82 6.03
C GLN A 26 -12.61 15.86 5.22
N GLY A 27 -13.26 14.71 5.10
CA GLY A 27 -14.51 14.55 4.34
C GLY A 27 -14.32 14.26 2.84
N THR A 28 -13.08 14.27 2.33
CA THR A 28 -12.81 13.95 0.91
C THR A 28 -12.84 12.45 0.63
N LEU A 29 -12.56 11.63 1.64
CA LEU A 29 -12.59 10.17 1.55
C LEU A 29 -13.31 9.59 2.77
N ILE A 30 -14.39 8.86 2.48
CA ILE A 30 -15.14 8.07 3.47
C ILE A 30 -14.83 6.60 3.19
N LEU A 31 -14.36 5.91 4.23
CA LEU A 31 -14.10 4.49 4.22
C LEU A 31 -15.22 3.79 4.99
N THR A 32 -15.91 2.87 4.36
CA THR A 32 -16.97 2.10 5.03
C THR A 32 -16.44 0.71 5.36
N GLN A 33 -16.42 0.35 6.64
CA GLN A 33 -16.07 -0.99 7.12
C GLN A 33 -17.20 -1.51 7.99
N ASP A 34 -17.72 -2.70 7.65
CA ASP A 34 -18.82 -3.36 8.38
C ASP A 34 -20.04 -2.44 8.61
N GLY A 35 -20.36 -1.59 7.63
CA GLY A 35 -21.46 -0.63 7.67
C GLY A 35 -21.20 0.62 8.52
N THR A 36 -19.99 0.79 9.04
CA THR A 36 -19.55 1.99 9.76
C THR A 36 -18.71 2.87 8.86
N ASP A 37 -19.04 4.15 8.81
CA ASP A 37 -18.31 5.15 8.03
C ASP A 37 -17.17 5.78 8.84
N PHE A 38 -16.01 5.87 8.22
CA PHE A 38 -14.81 6.47 8.77
C PHE A 38 -14.30 7.57 7.84
N VAL A 39 -14.01 8.74 8.40
CA VAL A 39 -13.48 9.87 7.64
C VAL A 39 -11.97 9.81 7.64
N ALA A 40 -11.36 9.46 6.51
CA ALA A 40 -9.92 9.41 6.37
C ALA A 40 -9.33 10.83 6.34
N TYR A 41 -8.23 11.03 7.07
CA TYR A 41 -7.50 12.30 7.13
C TYR A 41 -6.01 12.15 6.80
N HIS A 42 -5.48 10.93 6.79
CA HIS A 42 -4.13 10.65 6.34
C HIS A 42 -4.09 9.28 5.66
N ALA A 43 -3.28 9.14 4.62
CA ALA A 43 -2.99 7.86 3.97
C ALA A 43 -1.48 7.65 3.85
N LEU A 44 -1.05 6.41 4.02
CA LEU A 44 0.33 5.99 3.84
C LEU A 44 0.32 4.86 2.81
N VAL A 45 0.97 5.09 1.67
CA VAL A 45 1.10 4.09 0.61
C VAL A 45 2.51 3.51 0.67
N GLU A 46 2.58 2.18 0.76
CA GLU A 46 3.84 1.44 0.68
C GLU A 46 4.06 0.97 -0.75
N PHE A 47 5.19 1.35 -1.32
CA PHE A 47 5.69 0.84 -2.58
C PHE A 47 6.92 -0.02 -2.32
N ALA A 48 7.08 -1.11 -3.07
CA ALA A 48 8.37 -1.77 -3.18
C ALA A 48 8.71 -2.08 -4.62
N SER A 49 10.01 -2.23 -4.88
CA SER A 49 10.57 -2.51 -6.20
C SER A 49 11.26 -3.88 -6.16
N PRO A 50 10.50 -4.99 -6.26
CA PRO A 50 11.07 -6.29 -6.02
C PRO A 50 12.06 -6.71 -7.11
N GLY A 51 13.29 -7.06 -6.72
CA GLY A 51 14.32 -7.55 -7.65
C GLY A 51 14.55 -6.68 -8.91
N GLU A 52 14.72 -5.36 -8.76
CA GLU A 52 14.89 -4.38 -9.87
C GLU A 52 13.66 -4.22 -10.80
N SER A 53 12.50 -4.74 -10.40
CA SER A 53 11.22 -4.52 -11.09
C SER A 53 10.69 -3.10 -10.88
N PRO A 54 9.71 -2.64 -11.69
CA PRO A 54 9.04 -1.37 -11.42
C PRO A 54 8.46 -1.31 -10.01
N TRP A 55 8.42 -0.11 -9.43
CA TRP A 55 7.75 0.11 -8.14
C TRP A 55 6.28 -0.30 -8.20
N VAL A 56 5.87 -1.15 -7.26
CA VAL A 56 4.49 -1.60 -7.10
C VAL A 56 3.96 -1.18 -5.74
N ALA A 57 2.73 -0.65 -5.70
CA ALA A 57 2.05 -0.34 -4.46
C ALA A 57 1.56 -1.63 -3.82
N GLN A 58 1.99 -1.90 -2.59
CA GLN A 58 1.69 -3.15 -1.89
C GLN A 58 0.58 -3.00 -0.88
N LYS A 59 0.52 -1.84 -0.22
CA LYS A 59 -0.40 -1.59 0.88
C LYS A 59 -0.74 -0.12 0.98
N VAL A 60 -1.98 0.15 1.36
CA VAL A 60 -2.41 1.49 1.78
C VAL A 60 -2.92 1.42 3.20
N SER A 61 -2.41 2.28 4.06
CA SER A 61 -2.87 2.45 5.43
C SER A 61 -3.50 3.83 5.60
N PHE A 62 -4.74 3.88 6.03
CA PHE A 62 -5.47 5.11 6.32
C PHE A 62 -5.52 5.34 7.83
N SER A 63 -5.26 6.58 8.24
CA SER A 63 -5.72 7.08 9.53
C SER A 63 -7.05 7.78 9.32
N ALA A 64 -8.08 7.31 10.02
CA ALA A 64 -9.44 7.79 9.87
C ALA A 64 -10.09 8.02 11.23
N LYS A 65 -11.15 8.82 11.28
CA LYS A 65 -11.99 9.01 12.48
C LYS A 65 -13.32 8.32 12.30
N GLY A 66 -13.73 7.55 13.31
CA GLY A 66 -15.07 6.97 13.41
C GLY A 66 -16.13 8.00 13.78
N PRO A 67 -17.40 7.59 13.81
CA PRO A 67 -18.53 8.46 14.18
C PRO A 67 -18.49 8.93 15.64
N ASP A 68 -17.78 8.19 16.49
CA ASP A 68 -17.47 8.54 17.89
C ASP A 68 -16.31 9.56 18.03
N GLY A 69 -15.68 9.93 16.90
CA GLY A 69 -14.52 10.81 16.85
C GLY A 69 -13.19 10.12 17.21
N ILE A 70 -13.20 8.80 17.47
CA ILE A 70 -12.01 8.02 17.79
C ILE A 70 -11.21 7.78 16.51
N SER A 71 -9.90 7.99 16.58
CA SER A 71 -9.00 7.68 15.47
C SER A 71 -8.74 6.18 15.39
N VAL A 72 -8.84 5.63 14.18
CA VAL A 72 -8.56 4.24 13.85
C VAL A 72 -7.60 4.14 12.66
N GLY A 73 -6.85 3.04 12.62
CA GLY A 73 -6.03 2.67 11.47
C GLY A 73 -6.77 1.63 10.62
N LEU A 74 -6.96 1.91 9.34
CA LEU A 74 -7.52 0.97 8.36
C LEU A 74 -6.44 0.62 7.34
N SER A 75 -6.26 -0.64 7.02
CA SER A 75 -5.26 -1.09 6.05
C SER A 75 -5.89 -1.91 4.94
N VAL A 76 -5.43 -1.69 3.72
CA VAL A 76 -5.83 -2.46 2.54
C VAL A 76 -4.58 -2.93 1.83
N ASP A 77 -4.40 -4.25 1.79
CA ASP A 77 -3.35 -4.88 1.00
C ASP A 77 -3.80 -4.88 -0.47
N LEU A 78 -2.92 -4.35 -1.32
CA LEU A 78 -3.15 -4.14 -2.75
C LEU A 78 -2.59 -5.27 -3.61
N LEU A 79 -1.58 -5.97 -3.11
CA LEU A 79 -1.09 -7.20 -3.70
C LEU A 79 -1.88 -8.40 -3.19
N ASN A 80 -1.94 -9.44 -4.01
CA ASN A 80 -2.39 -10.75 -3.56
C ASN A 80 -1.30 -11.45 -2.72
N ASP A 81 -1.70 -12.54 -2.08
CA ASP A 81 -0.85 -13.44 -1.29
C ASP A 81 0.24 -14.13 -2.12
N THR A 82 0.15 -14.07 -3.45
CA THR A 82 1.12 -14.67 -4.38
C THR A 82 2.06 -13.64 -5.02
N TRP A 83 1.97 -12.36 -4.66
CA TRP A 83 2.73 -11.24 -5.26
C TRP A 83 2.45 -11.00 -6.77
N ASP A 84 1.46 -11.67 -7.36
CA ASP A 84 1.22 -11.68 -8.81
C ASP A 84 0.44 -10.46 -9.33
N GLY A 85 0.20 -9.44 -8.50
CA GLY A 85 -0.31 -8.15 -8.95
C GLY A 85 -1.54 -7.62 -8.22
N PRO A 86 -2.24 -6.64 -8.84
CA PRO A 86 -3.29 -5.86 -8.18
C PRO A 86 -4.48 -6.73 -7.77
N ARG A 87 -5.01 -6.47 -6.57
CA ARG A 87 -6.16 -7.19 -6.04
C ARG A 87 -7.46 -6.71 -6.67
N ASP A 88 -8.17 -7.65 -7.30
CA ASP A 88 -9.54 -7.42 -7.76
C ASP A 88 -10.48 -7.09 -6.59
N GLY A 89 -11.41 -6.17 -6.84
CA GLY A 89 -12.39 -5.73 -5.84
C GLY A 89 -11.91 -4.62 -4.91
N VAL A 90 -10.69 -4.08 -5.10
CA VAL A 90 -10.25 -2.87 -4.39
C VAL A 90 -10.98 -1.64 -4.96
N PRO A 91 -11.67 -0.85 -4.13
CA PRO A 91 -12.40 0.33 -4.60
C PRO A 91 -11.54 1.34 -5.37
N ALA A 92 -12.10 1.94 -6.42
CA ALA A 92 -11.43 2.95 -7.25
C ALA A 92 -10.90 4.16 -6.46
N ALA A 93 -11.50 4.49 -5.32
CA ALA A 93 -11.02 5.55 -4.44
C ALA A 93 -9.62 5.27 -3.87
N ILE A 94 -9.32 4.00 -3.56
CA ILE A 94 -8.01 3.59 -3.06
C ILE A 94 -6.96 3.75 -4.16
N TRP A 95 -7.28 3.36 -5.40
CA TRP A 95 -6.39 3.55 -6.54
C TRP A 95 -6.07 5.02 -6.84
N LYS A 96 -7.01 5.95 -6.55
CA LYS A 96 -6.71 7.39 -6.64
C LYS A 96 -5.67 7.84 -5.61
N VAL A 97 -5.74 7.33 -4.39
CA VAL A 97 -4.77 7.61 -3.33
C VAL A 97 -3.39 7.09 -3.73
N VAL A 98 -3.32 5.87 -4.28
CA VAL A 98 -2.07 5.30 -4.81
C VAL A 98 -1.50 6.15 -5.93
N ALA A 99 -2.34 6.59 -6.88
CA ALA A 99 -1.90 7.44 -8.00
C ALA A 99 -1.33 8.78 -7.52
N LEU A 100 -1.97 9.41 -6.54
CA LEU A 100 -1.49 10.65 -5.93
C LEU A 100 -0.15 10.44 -5.21
N ALA A 101 -0.02 9.35 -4.47
CA ALA A 101 1.21 9.00 -3.77
C ALA A 101 2.36 8.76 -4.76
N ALA A 102 2.12 7.99 -5.81
CA ALA A 102 3.11 7.77 -6.87
C ALA A 102 3.52 9.08 -7.56
N THR A 103 2.54 9.95 -7.89
CA THR A 103 2.82 11.26 -8.49
C THR A 103 3.67 12.13 -7.57
N SER A 104 3.37 12.14 -6.27
CA SER A 104 4.14 12.88 -5.27
C SER A 104 5.55 12.33 -5.07
N ALA A 105 5.74 11.03 -5.29
CA ALA A 105 7.03 10.37 -5.20
C ALA A 105 7.71 10.20 -6.57
N GLY A 106 7.30 10.99 -7.58
CA GLY A 106 7.85 10.95 -8.93
C GLY A 106 9.37 11.15 -8.98
N ASP A 107 9.93 11.91 -8.03
CA ASP A 107 11.39 12.07 -7.86
C ASP A 107 12.12 10.76 -7.47
N VAL A 108 11.39 9.79 -6.94
CA VAL A 108 11.87 8.44 -6.56
C VAL A 108 11.66 7.43 -7.70
N GLY A 109 11.12 7.87 -8.85
CA GLY A 109 10.86 7.02 -10.02
C GLY A 109 9.63 6.13 -9.86
N ILE A 110 8.76 6.41 -8.90
CA ILE A 110 7.50 5.67 -8.71
C ILE A 110 6.50 6.15 -9.78
N THR A 111 6.06 5.23 -10.63
CA THR A 111 5.03 5.51 -11.64
C THR A 111 3.81 4.66 -11.35
N PHE A 112 2.63 5.27 -11.39
CA PHE A 112 1.37 4.54 -11.26
C PHE A 112 0.73 4.35 -12.63
N THR A 113 0.64 3.10 -13.05
CA THR A 113 -0.26 2.68 -14.13
C THR A 113 -1.47 2.03 -13.50
N SER A 114 -2.64 2.66 -13.63
CA SER A 114 -3.89 2.10 -13.18
C SER A 114 -4.06 0.67 -13.74
N PRO A 115 -4.49 -0.31 -12.92
CA PRO A 115 -4.86 -1.62 -13.44
C PRO A 115 -5.94 -1.43 -14.50
N THR A 116 -5.72 -2.04 -15.68
CA THR A 116 -6.67 -1.98 -16.79
C THR A 116 -7.87 -2.87 -16.44
N PRO A 117 -9.11 -2.43 -16.67
CA PRO A 117 -10.32 -3.20 -16.36
C PRO A 117 -10.49 -4.44 -17.24
#